data_AF-A0AA97I5J2-F1
#
_entry.id   AF-A0AA97I5J2-F1
#
_cell.length_a   1.000
_cell.length_b   1.000
_cell.length_c   1.000
_cell.angle_alpha   90.00
_cell.angle_beta   90.00
_cell.angle_gamma   90.00
#
_symmetry.space_group_name_H-M   'P 1'
#
loop_
_entity.id
_entity.type
_entity.pdbx_description
1 polymer ?
#
loop_
_entity_poly.entity_id
_entity_poly.type
_entity_poly.pdbx_seq_one_letter_code
_entity_poly.pdbx_strand_id
1 'polypeptide(L)'
;MATGKNRDDREARQRVRAYEARTRLHDAQVARRKRDNIVSIGAATVIVAAAIGAQALFYSVGPGAPEPAVSPSPSETSAPAPLVTPEGSTPSPAATPAE
;
A
#
# COMPACT_ATOMS: atom_id res chain seq x y z
N MET A 1 -32.17 -61.74 30.54
CA MET A 1 -31.49 -61.05 29.42
C MET A 1 -30.55 -59.92 29.90
N ALA A 2 -29.64 -60.16 30.85
CA ALA A 2 -28.77 -59.09 31.43
C ALA A 2 -27.27 -59.26 31.15
N THR A 3 -26.83 -60.42 30.67
CA THR A 3 -25.38 -60.70 30.47
C THR A 3 -24.80 -60.12 29.17
N GLY A 4 -25.64 -59.89 28.14
CA GLY A 4 -25.20 -59.35 26.85
C GLY A 4 -24.79 -57.87 26.93
N LYS A 5 -25.57 -57.07 27.64
CA LYS A 5 -25.35 -55.62 27.82
C LYS A 5 -23.97 -55.29 28.42
N ASN A 6 -23.50 -56.12 29.36
CA ASN A 6 -22.18 -55.96 29.98
C ASN A 6 -21.00 -56.31 29.04
N ARG A 7 -21.21 -57.13 28.01
CA ARG A 7 -20.21 -57.41 26.97
C ARG A 7 -20.21 -56.30 25.91
N ASP A 8 -21.40 -55.89 25.48
CA ASP A 8 -21.56 -54.79 24.52
C ASP A 8 -20.96 -53.48 25.05
N ASP A 9 -21.15 -53.17 26.35
CA ASP A 9 -20.55 -51.99 26.98
C ASP A 9 -19.01 -52.04 27.03
N ARG A 10 -18.42 -53.24 27.15
CA ARG A 10 -16.95 -53.40 27.11
C ARG A 10 -16.43 -53.23 25.69
N GLU A 11 -17.09 -53.84 24.72
CA GLU A 11 -16.72 -53.73 23.31
C GLU A 11 -16.87 -52.28 22.81
N ALA A 12 -17.92 -51.57 23.22
CA ALA A 12 -18.12 -50.15 22.91
C ALA A 12 -16.96 -49.30 23.46
N ARG A 13 -16.54 -49.50 24.72
CA ARG A 13 -15.41 -48.79 25.32
C ARG A 13 -14.08 -49.10 24.61
N GLN A 14 -13.88 -50.34 24.18
CA GLN A 14 -12.68 -50.72 23.42
C GLN A 14 -12.63 -50.03 22.06
N ARG A 15 -13.76 -49.95 21.36
CA ARG A 15 -13.87 -49.20 20.09
C ARG A 15 -13.59 -47.72 20.29
N VAL A 16 -14.18 -47.09 21.31
CA VAL A 16 -13.93 -45.66 21.63
C VAL A 16 -12.44 -45.39 21.85
N ARG A 17 -11.75 -46.22 22.63
CA ARG A 17 -10.29 -46.07 22.84
C ARG A 17 -9.48 -46.20 21.56
N ALA A 18 -9.83 -47.15 20.70
CA ALA A 18 -9.16 -47.33 19.41
C ALA A 18 -9.39 -46.14 18.46
N TYR A 19 -10.59 -45.56 18.47
CA TYR A 19 -10.89 -44.36 17.70
C TYR A 19 -10.16 -43.13 18.25
N GLU A 20 -10.19 -42.91 19.57
CA GLU A 20 -9.49 -41.80 20.22
C GLU A 20 -7.97 -41.82 19.98
N ALA A 21 -7.35 -43.01 19.99
CA ALA A 21 -5.93 -43.13 19.70
C ALA A 21 -5.60 -42.66 18.27
N ARG A 22 -6.45 -42.99 17.29
CA ARG A 22 -6.25 -42.58 15.89
C ARG A 22 -6.48 -41.09 15.67
N THR A 23 -7.53 -40.52 16.26
CA THR A 23 -7.80 -39.06 16.15
C THR A 23 -6.69 -38.25 16.80
N ARG A 24 -6.21 -38.64 17.98
CA ARG A 24 -5.11 -37.92 18.67
C ARG A 24 -3.84 -37.86 17.83
N LEU A 25 -3.49 -38.93 17.10
CA LEU A 25 -2.32 -38.92 16.21
C LEU A 25 -2.52 -38.00 15.01
N HIS A 26 -3.71 -38.01 14.40
CA HIS A 26 -4.01 -37.12 13.27
C HIS A 26 -3.99 -35.65 13.69
N ASP A 27 -4.63 -35.33 14.81
CA ASP A 27 -4.70 -33.97 15.35
C ASP A 27 -3.31 -33.45 15.73
N ALA A 28 -2.46 -34.29 16.34
CA ALA A 28 -1.09 -33.93 16.66
C ALA A 28 -0.25 -33.60 15.41
N GLN A 29 -0.40 -34.38 14.33
CA GLN A 29 0.28 -34.10 13.06
C GLN A 29 -0.20 -32.80 12.42
N VAL A 30 -1.51 -32.56 12.40
CA VAL A 30 -2.11 -31.33 11.86
C VAL A 30 -1.68 -30.11 12.69
N ALA A 31 -1.67 -30.23 14.02
CA ALA A 31 -1.26 -29.16 14.92
C ALA A 31 0.20 -28.76 14.71
N ARG A 32 1.10 -29.73 14.49
CA ARG A 32 2.51 -29.45 14.21
C ARG A 32 2.68 -28.68 12.90
N ARG A 33 2.04 -29.12 11.82
CA ARG A 33 2.07 -28.43 10.53
C ARG A 33 1.49 -27.01 10.59
N LYS A 34 0.39 -26.82 11.34
CA LYS A 34 -0.19 -25.49 11.54
C LYS A 34 0.77 -24.57 12.29
N ARG A 35 1.40 -25.05 13.36
CA ARG A 35 2.41 -24.28 14.12
C ARG A 35 3.59 -23.91 13.22
N ASP A 36 4.15 -24.88 12.49
CA ASP A 36 5.29 -24.65 11.62
C ASP A 36 4.95 -23.68 10.47
N ASN A 37 3.75 -23.79 9.88
CA ASN A 37 3.28 -22.85 8.86
C ASN A 37 3.06 -21.44 9.40
N ILE A 38 2.52 -21.30 10.62
CA ILE A 38 2.36 -19.98 11.25
C ILE A 38 3.73 -19.35 11.51
N VAL A 39 4.69 -20.13 12.00
CA VAL A 39 6.05 -19.64 12.23
C VAL A 39 6.72 -19.24 10.92
N SER A 40 6.58 -20.04 9.86
CA SER A 40 7.18 -19.74 8.56
C SER A 40 6.55 -18.51 7.90
N ILE A 41 5.22 -18.36 7.97
CA ILE A 41 4.53 -17.15 7.51
C ILE A 41 5.02 -15.94 8.31
N GLY A 42 5.07 -16.03 9.64
CA GLY A 42 5.55 -14.93 10.48
C GLY A 42 6.98 -14.52 10.15
N ALA A 43 7.89 -15.49 10.00
CA ALA A 43 9.27 -15.23 9.60
C ALA A 43 9.35 -14.58 8.21
N ALA A 44 8.60 -15.09 7.23
CA ALA A 44 8.55 -14.52 5.90
C ALA A 44 8.00 -13.09 5.90
N THR A 45 6.94 -12.82 6.69
CA THR A 45 6.37 -11.47 6.84
C THR A 45 7.41 -10.50 7.42
N VAL A 46 8.18 -10.89 8.43
CA VAL A 46 9.23 -10.04 9.02
C VAL A 46 10.32 -9.73 7.99
N ILE A 47 10.76 -10.71 7.20
CA ILE A 47 11.77 -10.51 6.15
C ILE A 47 11.26 -9.52 5.09
N VAL A 48 10.02 -9.69 4.62
CA VAL A 48 9.40 -8.79 3.63
C VAL A 48 9.26 -7.37 4.20
N ALA A 49 8.80 -7.23 5.43
CA ALA A 49 8.69 -5.93 6.09
C ALA A 49 10.06 -5.24 6.23
N ALA A 50 11.10 -5.99 6.59
CA ALA A 50 12.46 -5.48 6.66
C ALA A 50 12.99 -5.02 5.30
N ALA A 51 12.71 -5.77 4.22
CA ALA A 51 13.10 -5.38 2.86
C ALA A 51 12.41 -4.09 2.41
N ILE A 52 11.10 -3.96 2.67
CA ILE A 52 10.35 -2.74 2.38
C ILE A 52 10.89 -1.55 3.20
N GLY A 53 11.17 -1.75 4.48
CA GLY A 53 11.77 -0.72 5.34
C GLY A 53 13.16 -0.30 4.85
N ALA A 54 13.99 -1.27 4.43
CA ALA A 54 15.31 -0.99 3.87
C ALA A 54 15.21 -0.21 2.55
N GLN A 55 14.28 -0.57 1.65
CA GLN A 55 14.02 0.18 0.42
C GLN A 55 13.57 1.61 0.75
N ALA A 56 12.61 1.77 1.66
CA ALA A 56 12.11 3.07 2.07
C ALA A 56 13.23 3.96 2.60
N LEU A 57 14.11 3.43 3.46
CA LEU A 57 15.28 4.17 3.96
C LEU A 57 16.28 4.50 2.85
N PHE A 58 16.56 3.55 1.96
CA PHE A 58 17.49 3.74 0.84
C PHE A 58 17.03 4.84 -0.14
N TYR A 59 15.73 4.92 -0.41
CA TYR A 59 15.14 5.91 -1.32
C TYR A 59 14.71 7.22 -0.64
N SER A 60 14.72 7.31 0.70
CA SER A 60 14.37 8.55 1.40
C SER A 60 15.58 9.31 1.92
N VAL A 61 16.56 8.60 2.50
CA VAL A 61 17.75 9.19 3.13
C VAL A 61 19.04 8.71 2.46
N GLY A 62 18.97 7.58 1.74
CA GLY A 62 20.10 6.96 1.07
C GLY A 62 20.41 7.53 -0.33
N PRO A 63 21.43 6.98 -0.99
CA PRO A 63 21.93 7.45 -2.28
C PRO A 63 20.95 7.25 -3.46
N GLY A 64 19.81 6.58 -3.23
CA GLY A 64 18.71 6.49 -4.18
C GLY A 64 17.68 7.60 -4.03
N ALA A 65 17.85 8.54 -3.11
CA ALA A 65 16.91 9.63 -2.90
C ALA A 65 16.72 10.48 -4.17
N PRO A 66 15.48 10.83 -4.53
CA PRO A 66 15.22 11.67 -5.71
C PRO A 66 15.89 13.03 -5.52
N GLU A 67 16.48 13.55 -6.59
CA GLU A 67 17.11 14.87 -6.60
C GLU A 67 16.08 15.93 -6.18
N PRO A 68 16.42 16.84 -5.25
CA PRO A 68 15.47 17.84 -4.77
C PRO A 68 14.99 18.69 -5.94
N ALA A 69 13.66 18.74 -6.14
CA ALA A 69 13.06 19.57 -7.17
C ALA A 69 13.48 21.03 -6.97
N VAL A 70 13.99 21.65 -8.03
CA VAL A 70 14.40 23.06 -8.03
C VAL A 70 13.19 23.90 -7.66
N SER A 71 13.28 24.66 -6.55
CA SER A 71 12.23 25.60 -6.16
C SER A 71 12.00 26.59 -7.31
N PRO A 72 10.75 26.91 -7.67
CA PRO A 72 10.51 27.91 -8.69
C PRO A 72 11.11 29.24 -8.23
N SER A 73 12.02 29.78 -9.03
CA SER A 73 12.52 31.15 -8.85
C SER A 73 11.33 32.11 -8.97
N PRO A 74 11.23 33.18 -8.15
CA PRO A 74 10.17 34.16 -8.31
C PRO A 74 10.24 34.72 -9.74
N SER A 75 9.19 34.49 -10.54
CA SER A 75 9.04 35.16 -11.83
C SER A 75 8.88 36.65 -11.58
N GLU A 76 9.75 37.45 -12.18
CA GLU A 76 9.57 38.90 -12.18
C GLU A 76 8.23 39.23 -12.85
N THR A 77 7.42 40.01 -12.15
CA THR A 77 6.16 40.54 -12.68
C THR A 77 6.52 41.62 -13.69
N SER A 78 6.21 41.39 -14.98
CA SER A 78 6.39 42.40 -16.02
C SER A 78 5.63 43.68 -15.66
N ALA A 79 6.35 44.81 -15.67
CA ALA A 79 5.77 46.14 -15.46
C ALA A 79 4.69 46.42 -16.54
N PRO A 80 3.58 47.09 -16.18
CA PRO A 80 2.53 47.41 -17.15
C PRO A 80 3.08 48.32 -18.25
N ALA A 81 2.73 48.02 -19.50
CA ALA A 81 3.09 48.84 -20.66
C ALA A 81 2.52 50.27 -20.52
N PRO A 82 3.24 51.31 -20.98
CA PRO A 82 2.75 52.68 -20.89
C PRO A 82 1.46 52.84 -21.70
N LEU A 83 0.46 53.47 -21.08
CA LEU A 83 -0.81 53.80 -21.71
C LEU A 83 -0.59 54.90 -22.75
N VAL A 84 -0.69 54.56 -24.05
CA VAL A 84 -0.77 55.56 -25.11
C VAL A 84 -2.10 56.31 -24.98
N THR A 85 -2.02 57.57 -24.58
CA THR A 85 -3.15 58.52 -24.59
C THR A 85 -3.40 58.95 -26.03
N PRO A 86 -4.62 58.83 -26.58
CA PRO A 86 -4.91 59.39 -27.90
C PRO A 86 -5.01 60.92 -27.74
N GLU A 87 -3.96 61.63 -28.14
CA GLU A 87 -4.02 63.09 -28.23
C GLU A 87 -4.94 63.48 -29.40
N GLY A 88 -6.13 63.96 -29.03
CA GLY A 88 -6.68 65.22 -29.50
C GLY A 88 -6.78 65.43 -31.02
N SER A 89 -8.00 65.27 -31.53
CA SER A 89 -8.44 65.89 -32.78
C SER A 89 -8.13 67.39 -32.82
N THR A 90 -7.42 67.85 -33.85
CA THR A 90 -7.41 69.25 -34.28
C THR A 90 -8.11 69.40 -35.63
N PRO A 91 -9.16 70.22 -35.77
CA PRO A 91 -9.83 70.45 -37.04
C PRO A 91 -9.23 71.62 -37.86
N SER A 92 -9.30 71.48 -39.20
CA SER A 92 -9.50 72.55 -40.22
C SER A 92 -8.33 73.51 -40.55
N PRO A 93 -8.30 74.23 -41.70
CA PRO A 93 -9.23 74.26 -42.85
C PRO A 93 -8.58 74.11 -44.24
N ALA A 94 -9.46 74.04 -45.24
CA ALA A 94 -9.24 73.97 -46.68
C ALA A 94 -8.29 75.03 -47.28
N ALA A 95 -7.58 74.63 -48.33
CA ALA A 95 -7.03 75.53 -49.35
C ALA A 95 -7.25 74.92 -50.76
N THR A 96 -8.13 75.57 -51.51
CA THR A 96 -8.31 75.56 -52.99
C THR A 96 -8.03 77.03 -53.38
N PRO A 97 -7.35 77.40 -54.50
CA PRO A 97 -7.51 76.87 -55.88
C PRO A 97 -6.21 76.69 -56.71
N ALA A 98 -6.31 75.94 -57.81
CA ALA A 98 -5.42 76.05 -58.98
C ALA A 98 -6.27 76.24 -60.24
N GLU A 99 -5.82 77.18 -61.08
CA GLU A 99 -6.34 77.62 -62.38
C GLU A 99 -6.49 76.49 -63.40
#